data_AF-A0A965TD65-F1
#
_entry.id   AF-A0A965TD65-F1
#
_cell.length_a   1.000
_cell.length_b   1.000
_cell.length_c   1.000
_cell.angle_alpha   90.00
_cell.angle_beta   90.00
_cell.angle_gamma   90.00
#
_symmetry.space_group_name_H-M   'P 1'
#
loop_
_entity.id
_entity.type
_entity.pdbx_description
1 polymer ?
#
loop_
_entity_poly.entity_id
_entity_poly.type
_entity_poly.pdbx_seq_one_letter_code
_entity_poly.pdbx_strand_id
1 'polypeptide(L)'
;WCPPGVLGIGIGGSSEKAMLMAKESLMLPIDIHELVDRGARNKIEELRIELYNKINQLGIGAQGFGGLTTVLDVKIIDYPCHAASLPIALIPNCAATRHTHFILDGSGPAHFKIPNLNIWPQDVWSAQKEAKKVNLDTITKDLIREWREGDLLLLSGKLLTARDSAHKKIADLLEMDEKLPSEINLKNKFIYYVGPVNAVRDEVIGPAGPTTANRMDKFMRMMLKDLGILGTIGKAERGDDAIKLIKEYQSVYLSVVGGAAYLVSKAIKSSRVIAFPELGMEAMYEFEVKDMPVMVSVDTSGKSIYSEAPARWKNKSIPIELSSLKN
;
A
#
# COMPACT_ATOMS: atom_id res chain seq x y z
N TRP A 1 -3.89 3.11 -0.92
CA TRP A 1 -3.59 2.79 -2.34
C TRP A 1 -2.11 3.03 -2.70
N CYS A 2 -1.18 2.88 -1.76
CA CYS A 2 0.26 3.17 -1.96
C CYS A 2 0.56 4.62 -2.40
N PRO A 3 0.09 5.65 -1.66
CA PRO A 3 0.52 7.03 -1.90
C PRO A 3 2.03 7.20 -1.63
N PRO A 4 2.69 8.22 -2.20
CA PRO A 4 2.09 9.28 -3.00
C PRO A 4 1.73 8.84 -4.42
N GLY A 5 0.70 9.44 -4.99
CA GLY A 5 0.35 9.28 -6.41
C GLY A 5 -0.69 10.30 -6.84
N VAL A 6 -1.50 10.00 -7.85
CA VAL A 6 -2.38 10.99 -8.47
C VAL A 6 -3.84 10.62 -8.26
N LEU A 7 -4.71 11.58 -7.96
CA LEU A 7 -6.16 11.37 -7.95
C LEU A 7 -6.77 11.86 -9.26
N GLY A 8 -7.54 11.02 -9.93
CA GLY A 8 -8.31 11.39 -11.12
C GLY A 8 -9.78 11.57 -10.75
N ILE A 9 -10.39 12.65 -11.21
CA ILE A 9 -11.76 13.03 -10.91
C ILE A 9 -12.50 13.29 -12.23
N GLY A 10 -13.65 12.66 -12.39
CA GLY A 10 -14.58 12.92 -13.48
C GLY A 10 -15.85 13.57 -12.95
N ILE A 11 -16.29 14.68 -13.55
CA ILE A 11 -17.46 15.44 -13.09
C ILE A 11 -18.48 15.58 -14.23
N GLY A 12 -19.72 15.16 -14.01
CA GLY A 12 -20.81 15.24 -14.97
C GLY A 12 -20.84 14.09 -15.98
N GLY A 13 -21.57 14.27 -17.09
CA GLY A 13 -21.99 13.18 -17.98
C GLY A 13 -22.97 12.19 -17.32
N SER A 14 -22.93 10.93 -17.76
CA SER A 14 -23.52 9.78 -17.05
C SER A 14 -22.53 9.21 -16.02
N SER A 15 -22.98 8.29 -15.16
CA SER A 15 -22.11 7.61 -14.20
C SER A 15 -20.92 6.89 -14.87
N GLU A 16 -21.16 6.27 -16.03
CA GLU A 16 -20.12 5.61 -16.84
C GLU A 16 -19.14 6.64 -17.40
N LYS A 17 -19.65 7.77 -17.91
CA LYS A 17 -18.82 8.84 -18.46
C LYS A 17 -17.93 9.46 -17.38
N ALA A 18 -18.46 9.71 -16.18
CA ALA A 18 -17.67 10.21 -15.05
C ALA A 18 -16.51 9.25 -14.71
N MET A 19 -16.77 7.94 -14.63
CA MET A 19 -15.73 6.94 -14.37
C MET A 19 -14.66 6.90 -15.46
N LEU A 20 -15.06 6.96 -16.74
CA LEU A 20 -14.13 7.02 -17.87
C LEU A 20 -13.25 8.27 -17.81
N MET A 21 -13.84 9.43 -17.56
CA MET A 21 -13.12 10.70 -17.44
C MET A 21 -12.15 10.70 -16.26
N ALA A 22 -12.56 10.18 -15.10
CA ALA A 22 -11.67 10.01 -13.96
C ALA A 22 -10.45 9.15 -14.32
N LYS A 23 -10.66 8.06 -15.06
CA LYS A 23 -9.58 7.16 -15.50
C LYS A 23 -8.68 7.80 -16.56
N GLU A 24 -9.26 8.48 -17.55
CA GLU A 24 -8.56 9.17 -18.63
C GLU A 24 -7.66 10.28 -18.08
N SER A 25 -8.18 11.06 -17.12
CA SER A 25 -7.45 12.17 -16.49
C SER A 25 -6.11 11.74 -15.86
N LEU A 26 -6.00 10.48 -15.40
CA LEU A 26 -4.79 9.92 -14.79
C LEU A 26 -3.66 9.63 -15.78
N MET A 27 -3.93 9.73 -17.09
CA MET A 27 -2.92 9.57 -18.14
C MET A 27 -2.28 10.92 -18.52
N LEU A 28 -2.75 12.04 -17.97
CA LEU A 28 -2.16 13.35 -18.20
C LEU A 28 -0.83 13.49 -17.41
N PRO A 29 0.16 14.23 -17.95
CA PRO A 29 1.42 14.51 -17.25
C PRO A 29 1.17 15.17 -15.89
N ILE A 30 2.01 14.91 -14.88
CA ILE A 30 1.96 15.65 -13.62
C ILE A 30 2.42 17.09 -13.90
N ASP A 31 1.52 18.07 -13.72
CA ASP A 31 1.74 19.48 -14.12
C ASP A 31 1.16 20.46 -13.07
N ILE A 32 0.91 20.01 -11.83
CA ILE A 32 0.30 20.86 -10.79
C ILE A 32 1.16 22.10 -10.48
N HIS A 33 2.48 21.96 -10.50
CA HIS A 33 3.40 23.07 -10.26
C HIS A 33 3.33 24.10 -11.39
N GLU A 34 3.36 23.64 -12.65
CA GLU A 34 3.19 24.50 -13.82
C GLU A 34 1.82 25.21 -13.82
N LEU A 35 0.76 24.51 -13.41
CA LEU A 35 -0.57 25.08 -13.26
C LEU A 35 -0.60 26.20 -12.21
N VAL A 36 0.09 26.02 -11.07
CA VAL A 36 0.14 27.06 -10.04
C VAL A 36 0.97 28.26 -10.51
N ASP A 37 2.13 28.01 -11.12
CA ASP A 37 3.01 29.08 -11.63
C ASP A 37 2.32 29.94 -12.68
N ARG A 38 1.54 29.34 -13.58
CA ARG A 38 0.80 30.08 -14.62
C ARG A 38 -0.50 30.73 -14.13
N GLY A 39 -0.98 30.35 -12.96
CA GLY A 39 -2.29 30.71 -12.42
C GLY A 39 -3.47 29.95 -13.05
N ALA A 40 -4.50 29.69 -12.23
CA ALA A 40 -5.76 29.09 -12.68
C ALA A 40 -6.56 30.06 -13.57
N ARG A 41 -7.12 29.54 -14.67
CA ARG A 41 -7.90 30.31 -15.66
C ARG A 41 -9.39 29.99 -15.64
N ASN A 42 -9.78 28.94 -14.92
CA ASN A 42 -11.17 28.51 -14.80
C ASN A 42 -11.42 27.81 -13.45
N LYS A 43 -12.69 27.54 -13.15
CA LYS A 43 -13.13 26.93 -11.89
C LYS A 43 -12.60 25.51 -11.66
N ILE A 44 -12.38 24.75 -12.73
CA ILE A 44 -11.83 23.39 -12.64
C ILE A 44 -10.36 23.43 -12.20
N GLU A 45 -9.59 24.36 -12.74
CA GLU A 45 -8.20 24.59 -12.34
C GLU A 45 -8.07 25.11 -10.91
N GLU A 46 -8.94 26.05 -10.50
CA GLU A 46 -9.03 26.50 -9.11
C GLU A 46 -9.32 25.32 -8.16
N LEU A 47 -10.32 24.51 -8.49
CA LEU A 47 -10.70 23.32 -7.71
C LEU A 47 -9.56 22.30 -7.63
N ARG A 48 -8.81 22.12 -8.73
CA ARG A 48 -7.67 21.20 -8.79
C ARG A 48 -6.57 21.61 -7.80
N ILE A 49 -6.19 22.88 -7.78
CA ILE A 49 -5.20 23.44 -6.84
C ILE A 49 -5.73 23.35 -5.40
N GLU A 50 -6.98 23.71 -5.19
CA GLU A 50 -7.63 23.64 -3.86
C GLU A 50 -7.60 22.22 -3.30
N LEU A 51 -8.00 21.22 -4.09
CA LEU A 51 -8.00 19.82 -3.68
C LEU A 51 -6.58 19.33 -3.41
N TYR A 52 -5.61 19.62 -4.28
CA TYR A 52 -4.20 19.28 -4.05
C TYR A 52 -3.72 19.76 -2.68
N ASN A 53 -3.94 21.05 -2.38
CA ASN A 53 -3.54 21.66 -1.11
C ASN A 53 -4.28 21.02 0.07
N LYS A 54 -5.61 20.89 0.01
CA LYS A 54 -6.43 20.32 1.08
C LYS A 54 -6.05 18.87 1.39
N ILE A 55 -5.82 18.05 0.36
CA ILE A 55 -5.46 16.64 0.54
C ILE A 55 -4.10 16.51 1.21
N ASN A 56 -3.11 17.29 0.77
CA ASN A 56 -1.78 17.26 1.38
C ASN A 56 -1.77 17.84 2.81
N GLN A 57 -2.67 18.79 3.11
CA GLN A 57 -2.89 19.30 4.47
C GLN A 57 -3.53 18.30 5.44
N LEU A 58 -4.10 17.19 4.96
CA LEU A 58 -4.58 16.11 5.85
C LEU A 58 -3.45 15.46 6.64
N GLY A 59 -2.20 15.64 6.23
CA GLY A 59 -1.03 15.07 6.90
C GLY A 59 -0.86 13.57 6.70
N ILE A 60 -1.68 12.92 5.86
CA ILE A 60 -1.63 11.46 5.61
C ILE A 60 -0.24 11.01 5.15
N GLY A 61 0.35 11.75 4.20
CA GLY A 61 1.70 11.54 3.71
C GLY A 61 1.88 10.25 2.89
N ALA A 62 3.14 9.91 2.63
CA ALA A 62 3.51 8.71 1.91
C ALA A 62 3.07 7.46 2.68
N GLN A 63 2.43 6.51 2.00
CA GLN A 63 1.85 5.27 2.54
C GLN A 63 0.80 5.44 3.65
N GLY A 64 0.52 6.64 4.15
CA GLY A 64 -0.30 6.88 5.34
C GLY A 64 0.50 7.00 6.65
N PHE A 65 1.82 7.12 6.56
CA PHE A 65 2.72 7.19 7.72
C PHE A 65 3.01 8.60 8.23
N GLY A 66 2.20 9.57 7.82
CA GLY A 66 2.45 10.98 8.09
C GLY A 66 3.39 11.61 7.06
N GLY A 67 3.18 12.89 6.77
CA GLY A 67 4.09 13.66 5.93
C GLY A 67 3.40 14.73 5.11
N LEU A 68 4.19 15.40 4.28
CA LEU A 68 3.76 16.59 3.52
C LEU A 68 3.06 16.26 2.20
N THR A 69 3.25 15.05 1.68
CA THR A 69 2.81 14.69 0.33
C THR A 69 2.08 13.35 0.33
N THR A 70 0.76 13.43 0.20
CA THR A 70 -0.16 12.30 -0.02
C THR A 70 -0.45 12.14 -1.52
N VAL A 71 -0.59 13.26 -2.23
CA VAL A 71 -0.83 13.30 -3.67
C VAL A 71 0.24 14.12 -4.37
N LEU A 72 0.71 13.62 -5.51
CA LEU A 72 1.60 14.33 -6.43
C LEU A 72 0.83 15.28 -7.33
N ASP A 73 -0.44 14.94 -7.62
CA ASP A 73 -1.32 15.74 -8.46
C ASP A 73 -2.79 15.34 -8.22
N VAL A 74 -3.72 16.22 -8.57
CA VAL A 74 -5.15 15.96 -8.72
C VAL A 74 -5.49 16.26 -10.17
N LYS A 75 -6.22 15.41 -10.88
CA LYS A 75 -6.64 15.60 -12.27
C LYS A 75 -8.16 15.66 -12.31
N ILE A 76 -8.70 16.62 -13.04
CA ILE A 76 -10.14 16.81 -13.17
C ILE A 76 -10.49 16.95 -14.64
N ILE A 77 -11.43 16.14 -15.13
CA ILE A 77 -12.08 16.30 -16.42
C ILE A 77 -13.59 16.40 -16.17
N ASP A 78 -14.23 17.45 -16.68
CA ASP A 78 -15.66 17.68 -16.56
C ASP A 78 -16.40 17.55 -17.89
N TYR A 79 -17.71 17.31 -17.82
CA TYR A 79 -18.60 17.16 -18.96
C TYR A 79 -20.03 17.59 -18.61
N PRO A 80 -20.81 18.17 -19.56
CA PRO A 80 -22.20 18.52 -19.31
C PRO A 80 -23.05 17.32 -18.83
N CYS A 81 -24.01 17.56 -17.94
CA CYS A 81 -24.95 16.54 -17.48
C CYS A 81 -26.39 17.06 -17.45
N HIS A 82 -27.35 16.14 -17.30
CA HIS A 82 -28.75 16.49 -17.11
C HIS A 82 -28.92 17.32 -15.83
N ALA A 83 -29.76 18.35 -15.83
CA ALA A 83 -29.87 19.28 -14.69
C ALA A 83 -30.25 18.62 -13.34
N ALA A 84 -30.93 17.47 -13.38
CA ALA A 84 -31.29 16.69 -12.20
C ALA A 84 -30.21 15.69 -11.72
N SER A 85 -29.05 15.62 -12.38
CA SER A 85 -27.96 14.71 -12.00
C SER A 85 -26.60 15.39 -12.09
N LEU A 86 -25.69 15.02 -11.18
CA LEU A 86 -24.28 15.41 -11.26
C LEU A 86 -23.41 14.22 -10.83
N PRO A 87 -23.15 13.26 -11.73
CA PRO A 87 -22.27 12.14 -11.42
C PRO A 87 -20.84 12.64 -11.13
N ILE A 88 -20.22 12.10 -10.08
CA ILE A 88 -18.83 12.40 -9.73
C ILE A 88 -18.11 11.07 -9.49
N ALA A 89 -16.97 10.89 -10.14
CA ALA A 89 -16.13 9.70 -9.98
C ALA A 89 -14.74 10.10 -9.48
N LEU A 90 -14.15 9.28 -8.61
CA LEU A 90 -12.79 9.44 -8.11
C LEU A 90 -12.03 8.12 -8.26
N ILE A 91 -10.85 8.18 -8.89
CA ILE A 91 -9.97 7.03 -9.07
C ILE A 91 -8.55 7.40 -8.61
N PRO A 92 -7.97 6.69 -7.62
CA PRO A 92 -6.58 6.87 -7.27
C PRO A 92 -5.65 6.10 -8.21
N ASN A 93 -4.55 6.72 -8.63
CA ASN A 93 -3.44 6.09 -9.36
C ASN A 93 -2.22 5.98 -8.46
N CYS A 94 -1.80 4.76 -8.16
CA CYS A 94 -0.77 4.47 -7.16
C CYS A 94 0.66 4.72 -7.64
N ALA A 95 1.63 4.52 -6.74
CA ALA A 95 3.06 4.56 -7.06
C ALA A 95 3.47 3.67 -8.25
N ALA A 96 2.69 2.62 -8.56
CA ALA A 96 2.85 1.82 -9.78
C ALA A 96 2.10 2.44 -10.98
N THR A 97 2.35 3.73 -11.25
CA THR A 97 1.81 4.44 -12.42
C THR A 97 2.49 3.92 -13.69
N ARG A 98 1.72 3.19 -14.50
CA ARG A 98 2.25 2.41 -15.63
C ARG A 98 1.38 2.62 -16.85
N HIS A 99 1.82 3.51 -17.74
CA HIS A 99 1.20 3.73 -19.04
C HIS A 99 2.27 4.24 -20.01
N THR A 100 1.98 4.14 -21.30
CA THR A 100 2.82 4.70 -22.36
C THR A 100 1.89 5.22 -23.46
N HIS A 101 2.29 6.31 -24.10
CA HIS A 101 1.58 6.87 -25.25
C HIS A 101 2.48 6.78 -26.47
N PHE A 102 1.90 6.40 -27.59
CA PHE A 102 2.57 6.38 -28.88
C PHE A 102 1.54 6.64 -29.98
N ILE A 103 2.04 7.07 -31.13
CA ILE A 103 1.24 7.31 -32.33
C ILE A 103 1.78 6.38 -33.41
N LEU A 104 0.87 5.73 -34.14
CA LEU A 104 1.22 4.99 -35.34
C LEU A 104 1.09 5.95 -36.53
N ASP A 105 2.22 6.25 -37.16
CA ASP A 105 2.33 7.17 -38.30
C ASP A 105 2.60 6.44 -39.63
N GLY A 106 2.67 5.10 -39.60
CA GLY A 106 2.97 4.26 -40.77
C GLY A 106 4.46 4.07 -41.07
N SER A 107 5.37 4.63 -40.24
CA SER A 107 6.83 4.53 -40.44
C SER A 107 7.45 3.19 -40.04
N GLY A 108 6.71 2.33 -39.32
CA GLY A 108 7.17 1.01 -38.88
C GLY A 108 6.76 0.67 -37.44
N PRO A 109 7.45 -0.29 -36.80
CA PRO A 109 7.20 -0.64 -35.40
C PRO A 109 7.44 0.53 -34.45
N ALA A 110 6.62 0.63 -33.40
CA ALA A 110 6.83 1.61 -32.34
C ALA A 110 8.09 1.26 -31.52
N HIS A 111 8.98 2.23 -31.33
CA HIS A 111 10.16 2.09 -30.50
C HIS A 111 10.02 2.97 -29.24
N PHE A 112 10.09 2.33 -28.06
CA PHE A 112 9.92 3.01 -26.78
C PHE A 112 11.28 3.34 -26.14
N LYS A 113 11.45 4.60 -25.71
CA LYS A 113 12.66 5.03 -25.00
C LYS A 113 12.70 4.40 -23.61
N ILE A 114 13.76 3.66 -23.34
CA ILE A 114 14.03 3.12 -21.99
C ILE A 114 14.35 4.30 -21.07
N PRO A 115 13.73 4.41 -19.88
CA PRO A 115 14.03 5.47 -18.92
C PRO A 115 15.52 5.50 -18.54
N ASN A 116 16.09 6.70 -18.44
CA ASN A 116 17.46 6.87 -17.97
C ASN A 116 17.53 6.61 -16.46
N LEU A 117 18.12 5.48 -16.06
CA LEU A 117 18.24 5.08 -14.65
C LEU A 117 19.14 6.02 -13.84
N ASN A 118 20.01 6.80 -14.48
CA ASN A 118 20.89 7.76 -13.80
C ASN A 118 20.13 8.97 -13.20
N ILE A 119 18.85 9.15 -13.54
CA ILE A 119 17.98 10.17 -12.92
C ILE A 119 17.65 9.81 -11.48
N TRP A 120 17.69 8.52 -11.12
CA TRP A 120 17.49 8.10 -9.75
C TRP A 120 18.67 8.55 -8.87
N PRO A 121 18.41 8.99 -7.62
CA PRO A 121 19.47 9.30 -6.67
C PRO A 121 20.43 8.11 -6.54
N GLN A 122 21.73 8.39 -6.59
CA GLN A 122 22.76 7.36 -6.53
C GLN A 122 23.05 6.89 -5.09
N ASP A 123 22.40 7.51 -4.11
CA ASP A 123 22.51 7.13 -2.71
C ASP A 123 22.03 5.69 -2.51
N VAL A 124 22.95 4.84 -2.07
CA VAL A 124 22.69 3.44 -1.77
C VAL A 124 21.86 3.38 -0.49
N TRP A 125 20.72 2.71 -0.54
CA TRP A 125 19.92 2.44 0.66
C TRP A 125 20.79 1.84 1.76
N SER A 126 20.73 2.41 2.97
CA SER A 126 21.26 1.83 4.19
C SER A 126 20.14 1.73 5.23
N ALA A 127 20.11 0.62 5.98
CA ALA A 127 19.21 0.51 7.12
C ALA A 127 19.44 1.68 8.10
N GLN A 128 18.35 2.24 8.62
CA GLN A 128 18.43 3.27 9.66
C GLN A 128 19.04 2.67 10.92
N LYS A 129 19.86 3.45 11.66
CA LYS A 129 20.59 2.97 12.84
C LYS A 129 19.66 2.51 13.96
N GLU A 130 18.46 3.07 13.98
CA GLU A 130 17.42 2.86 14.97
C GLU A 130 16.60 1.58 14.68
N ALA A 131 16.80 0.93 13.53
CA ALA A 131 16.03 -0.25 13.16
C ALA A 131 16.41 -1.46 14.03
N LYS A 132 15.41 -2.05 14.70
CA LYS A 132 15.59 -3.20 15.60
C LYS A 132 15.66 -4.49 14.77
N LYS A 133 16.69 -5.30 14.96
CA LYS A 133 16.80 -6.62 14.33
C LYS A 133 15.95 -7.63 15.09
N VAL A 134 15.13 -8.39 14.37
CA VAL A 134 14.18 -9.34 14.95
C VAL A 134 14.31 -10.70 14.27
N ASN A 135 14.52 -11.74 15.09
CA ASN A 135 14.48 -13.12 14.62
C ASN A 135 13.08 -13.71 14.85
N LEU A 136 12.38 -14.04 13.76
CA LEU A 136 11.04 -14.62 13.75
C LEU A 136 11.00 -16.05 14.28
N ASP A 137 12.13 -16.76 14.30
CA ASP A 137 12.18 -18.14 14.78
C ASP A 137 12.24 -18.23 16.31
N THR A 138 12.65 -17.15 16.98
CA THR A 138 12.79 -17.06 18.45
C THR A 138 11.92 -15.98 19.08
N ILE A 139 11.00 -15.40 18.32
CA ILE A 139 10.17 -14.28 18.79
C ILE A 139 9.16 -14.72 19.86
N THR A 140 8.94 -13.87 20.86
CA THR A 140 8.00 -14.09 21.96
C THR A 140 6.97 -12.96 22.04
N LYS A 141 5.85 -13.20 22.73
CA LYS A 141 4.86 -12.15 23.01
C LYS A 141 5.45 -11.02 23.86
N ASP A 142 6.38 -11.32 24.76
CA ASP A 142 7.02 -10.29 25.60
C ASP A 142 7.84 -9.31 24.77
N LEU A 143 8.63 -9.81 23.80
CA LEU A 143 9.38 -8.96 22.88
C LEU A 143 8.45 -8.05 22.06
N ILE A 144 7.31 -8.59 21.62
CA ILE A 144 6.31 -7.83 20.84
C ILE A 144 5.67 -6.72 21.68
N ARG A 145 5.47 -6.92 22.99
CA ARG A 145 4.93 -5.90 23.90
C ARG A 145 5.85 -4.71 24.10
N GLU A 146 7.14 -4.84 23.82
CA GLU A 146 8.10 -3.74 23.90
C GLU A 146 8.04 -2.82 22.68
N TRP A 147 7.43 -3.27 21.59
CA TRP A 147 7.31 -2.49 20.36
C TRP A 147 6.30 -1.36 20.49
N ARG A 148 6.58 -0.24 19.83
CA ARG A 148 5.73 0.96 19.79
C ARG A 148 5.40 1.33 18.35
N GLU A 149 4.31 2.04 18.14
CA GLU A 149 3.95 2.48 16.79
C GLU A 149 5.07 3.34 16.18
N GLY A 150 5.41 3.07 14.93
CA GLY A 150 6.52 3.74 14.24
C GLY A 150 7.91 3.12 14.47
N ASP A 151 8.04 2.13 15.35
CA ASP A 151 9.29 1.34 15.44
C ASP A 151 9.60 0.70 14.09
N LEU A 152 10.85 0.86 13.63
CA LEU A 152 11.37 0.20 12.43
C LEU A 152 12.02 -1.12 12.81
N LEU A 153 11.68 -2.18 12.10
CA LEU A 153 12.20 -3.52 12.36
C LEU A 153 12.82 -4.11 11.09
N LEU A 154 13.82 -4.97 11.28
CA LEU A 154 14.43 -5.81 10.26
C LEU A 154 14.18 -7.27 10.62
N LEU A 155 13.22 -7.90 9.94
CA LEU A 155 12.81 -9.27 10.21
C LEU A 155 13.74 -10.28 9.51
N SER A 156 14.16 -11.30 10.24
CA SER A 156 14.87 -12.46 9.71
C SER A 156 14.26 -13.76 10.23
N GLY A 157 14.36 -14.86 9.48
CA GLY A 157 13.84 -16.18 9.83
C GLY A 157 12.61 -16.57 9.01
N LYS A 158 11.84 -17.55 9.49
CA LYS A 158 10.69 -18.10 8.76
C LYS A 158 9.45 -17.19 8.84
N LEU A 159 8.86 -16.90 7.69
CA LEU A 159 7.66 -16.08 7.55
C LEU A 159 6.62 -16.81 6.70
N LEU A 160 5.41 -16.97 7.25
CA LEU A 160 4.30 -17.60 6.55
C LEU A 160 3.47 -16.56 5.80
N THR A 161 2.92 -16.94 4.65
CA THR A 161 2.05 -16.08 3.86
C THR A 161 0.63 -16.63 3.78
N ALA A 162 -0.33 -15.72 3.72
CA ALA A 162 -1.72 -16.03 3.36
C ALA A 162 -2.40 -14.73 2.97
N ARG A 163 -3.35 -14.78 2.02
CA ARG A 163 -4.20 -13.62 1.67
C ARG A 163 -5.64 -14.07 1.48
N ASP A 164 -6.45 -13.29 0.76
CA ASP A 164 -7.90 -13.40 0.70
C ASP A 164 -8.42 -14.85 0.60
N SER A 165 -8.01 -15.61 -0.42
CA SER A 165 -8.52 -16.97 -0.66
C SER A 165 -7.98 -18.00 0.34
N ALA A 166 -6.71 -17.90 0.74
CA ALA A 166 -6.14 -18.78 1.76
C ALA A 166 -6.81 -18.60 3.14
N HIS A 167 -7.09 -17.36 3.54
CA HIS A 167 -7.83 -17.09 4.79
C HIS A 167 -9.24 -17.65 4.73
N LYS A 168 -9.92 -17.48 3.60
CA LYS A 168 -11.24 -18.08 3.38
C LYS A 168 -11.17 -19.61 3.48
N LYS A 169 -10.20 -20.24 2.81
CA LYS A 169 -10.04 -21.70 2.83
C LYS A 169 -9.76 -22.23 4.24
N ILE A 170 -8.95 -21.53 5.03
CA ILE A 170 -8.74 -21.85 6.45
C ILE A 170 -10.05 -21.76 7.24
N ALA A 171 -10.83 -20.68 7.04
CA ALA A 171 -12.11 -20.50 7.71
C ALA A 171 -13.11 -21.62 7.35
N ASP A 172 -13.24 -21.93 6.06
CA ASP A 172 -14.13 -23.00 5.56
C ASP A 172 -13.76 -24.36 6.20
N LEU A 173 -12.45 -24.68 6.32
CA LEU A 173 -11.99 -25.92 6.96
C LEU A 173 -12.34 -25.96 8.46
N LEU A 174 -12.15 -24.85 9.17
CA LEU A 174 -12.48 -24.77 10.60
C LEU A 174 -13.99 -24.85 10.84
N GLU A 175 -14.82 -24.27 9.97
CA GLU A 175 -16.29 -24.38 10.04
C GLU A 175 -16.78 -25.81 9.82
N MET A 176 -16.02 -26.62 9.06
CA MET A 176 -16.31 -28.03 8.81
C MET A 176 -15.71 -28.97 9.87
N ASP A 177 -15.11 -28.44 10.95
CA ASP A 177 -14.32 -29.20 11.94
C ASP A 177 -13.19 -30.06 11.29
N GLU A 178 -12.74 -29.66 10.10
CA GLU A 178 -11.63 -30.33 9.40
C GLU A 178 -10.28 -29.83 9.93
N LYS A 179 -9.29 -30.74 9.96
CA LYS A 179 -7.94 -30.39 10.37
C LYS A 179 -7.25 -29.62 9.24
N LEU A 180 -6.55 -28.54 9.62
CA LEU A 180 -5.61 -27.88 8.72
C LEU A 180 -4.51 -28.88 8.29
N PRO A 181 -3.97 -28.75 7.06
CA PRO A 181 -2.80 -29.51 6.63
C PRO A 181 -1.69 -29.47 7.68
N SER A 182 -1.01 -30.60 7.89
CA SER A 182 -0.02 -30.78 8.96
C SER A 182 1.16 -29.80 8.91
N GLU A 183 1.41 -29.28 7.73
CA GLU A 183 2.43 -28.29 7.38
C GLU A 183 2.05 -26.87 7.85
N ILE A 184 0.77 -26.62 8.15
CA ILE A 184 0.25 -25.33 8.59
C ILE A 184 0.24 -25.28 10.13
N ASN A 185 1.33 -24.81 10.72
CA ASN A 185 1.35 -24.39 12.12
C ASN A 185 1.47 -22.86 12.23
N LEU A 186 0.35 -22.20 12.52
CA LEU A 186 0.28 -20.74 12.62
C LEU A 186 0.51 -20.22 14.05
N LYS A 187 0.51 -21.11 15.04
CA LYS A 187 0.66 -20.72 16.43
C LYS A 187 2.01 -20.07 16.65
N ASN A 188 1.99 -18.90 17.27
CA ASN A 188 3.17 -18.08 17.50
C ASN A 188 3.92 -17.66 16.21
N LYS A 189 3.24 -17.57 15.06
CA LYS A 189 3.82 -17.10 13.79
C LYS A 189 3.26 -15.76 13.35
N PHE A 190 3.98 -15.11 12.44
CA PHE A 190 3.50 -13.94 11.70
C PHE A 190 2.93 -14.36 10.35
N ILE A 191 1.88 -13.68 9.91
CA ILE A 191 1.26 -13.90 8.60
C ILE A 191 1.49 -12.69 7.72
N TYR A 192 2.19 -12.89 6.60
CA TYR A 192 2.41 -11.88 5.58
C TYR A 192 1.37 -11.95 4.47
N TYR A 193 0.65 -10.85 4.29
CA TYR A 193 -0.34 -10.71 3.23
C TYR A 193 0.35 -10.34 1.92
N VAL A 194 0.61 -11.34 1.09
CA VAL A 194 1.31 -11.20 -0.19
C VAL A 194 0.71 -12.17 -1.20
N GLY A 195 0.71 -11.75 -2.46
CA GLY A 195 0.56 -12.67 -3.59
C GLY A 195 1.83 -12.53 -4.43
N PRO A 196 2.83 -13.39 -4.25
CA PRO A 196 4.10 -13.25 -4.94
C PRO A 196 3.94 -13.51 -6.44
N VAL A 197 4.75 -12.83 -7.24
CA VAL A 197 4.87 -13.13 -8.68
C VAL A 197 5.82 -14.31 -8.87
N ASN A 198 5.57 -15.12 -9.89
CA ASN A 198 6.46 -16.21 -10.28
C ASN A 198 7.89 -15.69 -10.48
N ALA A 199 8.86 -16.44 -9.96
CA ALA A 199 10.27 -16.21 -10.24
C ALA A 199 10.54 -16.28 -11.74
N VAL A 200 11.44 -15.41 -12.22
CA VAL A 200 11.99 -15.50 -13.56
C VAL A 200 13.49 -15.73 -13.48
N ARG A 201 14.02 -16.59 -14.36
CA ARG A 201 15.45 -16.93 -14.40
C ARG A 201 15.93 -17.44 -13.03
N ASP A 202 16.94 -16.80 -12.44
CA ASP A 202 17.59 -17.22 -11.20
C ASP A 202 17.03 -16.52 -9.95
N GLU A 203 15.86 -15.90 -10.05
CA GLU A 203 15.20 -15.29 -8.89
C GLU A 203 14.68 -16.36 -7.93
N VAL A 204 14.84 -16.13 -6.62
CA VAL A 204 14.19 -16.96 -5.58
C VAL A 204 12.67 -16.85 -5.68
N ILE A 205 12.19 -15.63 -5.90
CA ILE A 205 10.79 -15.27 -6.04
C ILE A 205 10.71 -13.96 -6.83
N GLY A 206 9.65 -13.79 -7.62
CA GLY A 206 9.38 -12.51 -8.28
C GLY A 206 9.00 -11.41 -7.28
N PRO A 207 8.56 -10.23 -7.75
CA PRO A 207 8.07 -9.16 -6.88
C PRO A 207 7.03 -9.68 -5.86
N ALA A 208 7.29 -9.42 -4.57
CA ALA A 208 6.52 -9.98 -3.46
C ALA A 208 6.12 -8.87 -2.48
N GLY A 209 5.34 -7.90 -2.96
CA GLY A 209 4.91 -6.75 -2.18
C GLY A 209 3.66 -7.01 -1.33
N PRO A 210 3.41 -6.18 -0.30
CA PRO A 210 2.28 -6.36 0.59
C PRO A 210 0.94 -6.11 -0.10
N THR A 211 -0.07 -6.77 0.42
CA THR A 211 -1.47 -6.61 0.06
C THR A 211 -2.22 -5.77 1.10
N THR A 212 -3.31 -5.11 0.70
CA THR A 212 -4.13 -4.27 1.60
C THR A 212 -4.68 -5.11 2.75
N ALA A 213 -4.33 -4.74 3.98
CA ALA A 213 -4.56 -5.55 5.17
C ALA A 213 -6.02 -5.59 5.63
N ASN A 214 -6.77 -4.49 5.45
CA ASN A 214 -8.16 -4.38 5.88
C ASN A 214 -9.10 -5.46 5.28
N ARG A 215 -8.76 -6.02 4.11
CA ARG A 215 -9.55 -7.10 3.49
C ARG A 215 -9.55 -8.39 4.32
N MET A 216 -8.56 -8.56 5.18
CA MET A 216 -8.43 -9.69 6.09
C MET A 216 -8.99 -9.39 7.50
N ASP A 217 -9.54 -8.19 7.76
CA ASP A 217 -10.09 -7.80 9.08
C ASP A 217 -11.15 -8.80 9.57
N LYS A 218 -12.03 -9.25 8.67
CA LYS A 218 -13.09 -10.22 9.01
C LYS A 218 -12.58 -11.57 9.52
N PHE A 219 -11.34 -11.94 9.22
CA PHE A 219 -10.72 -13.19 9.67
C PHE A 219 -9.86 -13.00 10.92
N MET A 220 -9.63 -11.77 11.39
CA MET A 220 -8.67 -11.50 12.48
C MET A 220 -9.01 -12.24 13.76
N ARG A 221 -10.29 -12.34 14.13
CA ARG A 221 -10.69 -13.05 15.35
C ARG A 221 -10.27 -14.53 15.28
N MET A 222 -10.57 -15.21 14.18
CA MET A 222 -10.17 -16.59 13.94
C MET A 222 -8.64 -16.75 14.00
N MET A 223 -7.92 -15.89 13.29
CA MET A 223 -6.46 -15.97 13.22
C MET A 223 -5.79 -15.77 14.59
N LEU A 224 -6.28 -14.81 15.39
CA LEU A 224 -5.71 -14.47 16.69
C LEU A 224 -6.15 -15.40 17.82
N LYS A 225 -7.45 -15.67 17.92
CA LYS A 225 -8.05 -16.44 19.00
C LYS A 225 -7.84 -17.93 18.82
N ASP A 226 -8.20 -18.45 17.65
CA ASP A 226 -8.32 -19.89 17.42
C ASP A 226 -7.01 -20.47 16.90
N LEU A 227 -6.31 -19.74 16.03
CA LEU A 227 -5.04 -20.17 15.42
C LEU A 227 -3.79 -19.62 16.13
N GLY A 228 -3.95 -18.61 17.00
CA GLY A 228 -2.90 -18.14 17.91
C GLY A 228 -1.70 -17.46 17.22
N ILE A 229 -1.91 -16.75 16.12
CA ILE A 229 -0.84 -15.97 15.47
C ILE A 229 -0.35 -14.83 16.38
N LEU A 230 0.90 -14.38 16.18
CA LEU A 230 1.47 -13.25 16.93
C LEU A 230 1.10 -11.90 16.33
N GLY A 231 0.98 -11.84 15.01
CA GLY A 231 0.78 -10.60 14.30
C GLY A 231 0.67 -10.79 12.81
N THR A 232 0.36 -9.71 12.12
CA THR A 232 0.11 -9.70 10.69
C THR A 232 0.96 -8.65 10.01
N ILE A 233 1.31 -8.89 8.76
CA ILE A 233 2.16 -8.00 7.95
C ILE A 233 1.42 -7.67 6.66
N GLY A 234 1.28 -6.39 6.32
CA GLY A 234 0.53 -5.96 5.15
C GLY A 234 0.82 -4.52 4.73
N LYS A 235 -0.17 -3.86 4.13
CA LYS A 235 -0.15 -2.41 3.87
C LYS A 235 -1.52 -1.79 4.13
N ALA A 236 -1.53 -0.46 4.29
CA ALA A 236 -2.70 0.35 4.62
C ALA A 236 -3.20 0.13 6.05
N GLU A 237 -4.10 1.01 6.48
CA GLU A 237 -4.76 1.01 7.77
C GLU A 237 -5.61 -0.25 7.99
N ARG A 238 -5.87 -0.54 9.27
CA ARG A 238 -6.80 -1.59 9.73
C ARG A 238 -8.08 -0.92 10.21
N GLY A 239 -9.22 -1.60 10.09
CA GLY A 239 -10.47 -1.13 10.69
C GLY A 239 -10.45 -1.17 12.22
N ASP A 240 -11.32 -0.38 12.86
CA ASP A 240 -11.38 -0.23 14.32
C ASP A 240 -11.56 -1.57 15.05
N ASP A 241 -12.38 -2.47 14.50
CA ASP A 241 -12.60 -3.78 15.12
C ASP A 241 -11.36 -4.67 15.07
N ALA A 242 -10.56 -4.59 14.01
CA ALA A 242 -9.27 -5.28 13.96
C ALA A 242 -8.28 -4.67 14.97
N ILE A 243 -8.27 -3.35 15.15
CA ILE A 243 -7.43 -2.69 16.18
C ILE A 243 -7.83 -3.12 17.59
N LYS A 244 -9.14 -3.21 17.89
CA LYS A 244 -9.63 -3.74 19.17
C LYS A 244 -9.17 -5.18 19.40
N LEU A 245 -9.23 -6.04 18.38
CA LEU A 245 -8.74 -7.41 18.47
C LEU A 245 -7.23 -7.47 18.68
N ILE A 246 -6.44 -6.63 17.97
CA ILE A 246 -4.99 -6.54 18.17
C ILE A 246 -4.67 -6.23 19.64
N LYS A 247 -5.40 -5.29 20.24
CA LYS A 247 -5.29 -4.95 21.66
C LYS A 247 -5.73 -6.10 22.59
N GLU A 248 -6.89 -6.70 22.33
CA GLU A 248 -7.48 -7.80 23.12
C GLU A 248 -6.52 -9.00 23.22
N TYR A 249 -5.92 -9.41 22.10
CA TYR A 249 -5.04 -10.59 22.02
C TYR A 249 -3.55 -10.27 22.21
N GLN A 250 -3.22 -9.00 22.49
CA GLN A 250 -1.83 -8.51 22.64
C GLN A 250 -0.97 -8.87 21.42
N SER A 251 -1.53 -8.62 20.23
CA SER A 251 -0.91 -8.84 18.93
C SER A 251 -0.36 -7.53 18.37
N VAL A 252 0.22 -7.56 17.16
CA VAL A 252 0.67 -6.38 16.42
C VAL A 252 0.34 -6.46 14.94
N TYR A 253 0.27 -5.30 14.31
CA TYR A 253 0.23 -5.19 12.85
C TYR A 253 1.45 -4.43 12.34
N LEU A 254 2.17 -5.05 11.41
CA LEU A 254 3.35 -4.49 10.78
C LEU A 254 3.02 -4.10 9.33
N SER A 255 3.54 -2.97 8.86
CA SER A 255 3.42 -2.58 7.46
C SER A 255 4.75 -2.72 6.74
N VAL A 256 4.66 -3.20 5.50
CA VAL A 256 5.73 -3.13 4.50
C VAL A 256 5.41 -1.97 3.55
N VAL A 257 6.43 -1.31 3.00
CA VAL A 257 6.24 -0.24 2.02
C VAL A 257 5.54 -0.78 0.76
N GLY A 258 4.34 -0.30 0.49
CA GLY A 258 3.57 -0.66 -0.69
C GLY A 258 4.13 0.00 -1.96
N GLY A 259 4.20 -0.76 -3.05
CA GLY A 259 4.76 -0.29 -4.33
C GLY A 259 6.23 -0.67 -4.56
N ALA A 260 6.96 -1.04 -3.50
CA ALA A 260 8.37 -1.44 -3.56
C ALA A 260 8.56 -2.97 -3.65
N ALA A 261 7.66 -3.68 -4.32
CA ALA A 261 7.56 -5.15 -4.29
C ALA A 261 8.86 -5.89 -4.69
N TYR A 262 9.60 -5.35 -5.66
CA TYR A 262 10.89 -5.91 -6.10
C TYR A 262 12.00 -5.74 -5.06
N LEU A 263 12.03 -4.60 -4.34
CA LEU A 263 13.01 -4.39 -3.27
C LEU A 263 12.71 -5.30 -2.08
N VAL A 264 11.43 -5.46 -1.74
CA VAL A 264 10.99 -6.38 -0.67
C VAL A 264 11.37 -7.82 -1.01
N SER A 265 11.23 -8.26 -2.26
CA SER A 265 11.60 -9.63 -2.63
C SER A 265 13.10 -9.91 -2.50
N LYS A 266 13.98 -8.90 -2.49
CA LYS A 266 15.42 -9.09 -2.21
C LYS A 266 15.70 -9.54 -0.78
N ALA A 267 14.79 -9.29 0.16
CA ALA A 267 14.90 -9.81 1.52
C ALA A 267 14.55 -11.31 1.60
N ILE A 268 13.82 -11.85 0.62
CA ILE A 268 13.42 -13.26 0.58
C ILE A 268 14.56 -14.11 0.01
N LYS A 269 14.98 -15.12 0.77
CA LYS A 269 16.14 -15.99 0.47
C LYS A 269 15.73 -17.40 0.05
N SER A 270 14.54 -17.85 0.44
CA SER A 270 13.90 -19.05 -0.09
C SER A 270 12.38 -18.89 -0.07
N SER A 271 11.68 -19.64 -0.91
CA SER A 271 10.22 -19.66 -0.99
C SER A 271 9.75 -21.08 -1.33
N ARG A 272 8.80 -21.60 -0.56
CA ARG A 272 8.13 -22.88 -0.86
C ARG A 272 6.64 -22.79 -0.60
N VAL A 273 5.83 -23.40 -1.47
CA VAL A 273 4.40 -23.58 -1.21
C VAL A 273 4.23 -24.62 -0.11
N ILE A 274 3.43 -24.32 0.91
CA ILE A 274 3.16 -25.22 2.04
C ILE A 274 1.69 -25.66 2.10
N ALA A 275 0.78 -24.93 1.49
CA ALA A 275 -0.63 -25.31 1.40
C ALA A 275 -1.38 -24.59 0.28
N PHE A 276 -2.48 -25.21 -0.14
CA PHE A 276 -3.42 -24.70 -1.13
C PHE A 276 -2.76 -24.32 -2.49
N PRO A 277 -1.93 -25.20 -3.08
CA PRO A 277 -1.26 -24.91 -4.36
C PRO A 277 -2.24 -24.57 -5.50
N GLU A 278 -3.48 -25.05 -5.43
CA GLU A 278 -4.55 -24.76 -6.38
C GLU A 278 -4.94 -23.27 -6.42
N LEU A 279 -4.58 -22.49 -5.40
CA LEU A 279 -4.87 -21.05 -5.32
C LEU A 279 -3.85 -20.18 -6.06
N GLY A 280 -2.83 -20.78 -6.69
CA GLY A 280 -1.80 -20.05 -7.46
C GLY A 280 -1.08 -19.03 -6.58
N MET A 281 -1.06 -17.76 -7.00
CA MET A 281 -0.43 -16.68 -6.23
C MET A 281 -1.05 -16.44 -4.84
N GLU A 282 -2.25 -16.96 -4.58
CA GLU A 282 -2.89 -16.86 -3.26
C GLU A 282 -2.67 -18.09 -2.37
N ALA A 283 -1.86 -19.05 -2.82
CA ALA A 283 -1.41 -20.18 -2.01
C ALA A 283 -0.65 -19.71 -0.76
N MET A 284 -0.52 -20.61 0.21
CA MET A 284 0.31 -20.35 1.38
C MET A 284 1.75 -20.72 1.09
N TYR A 285 2.66 -19.78 1.33
CA TYR A 285 4.09 -19.96 1.20
C TYR A 285 4.76 -19.86 2.57
N GLU A 286 5.86 -20.58 2.72
CA GLU A 286 6.87 -20.29 3.73
C GLU A 286 8.03 -19.60 3.04
N PHE A 287 8.37 -18.41 3.52
CA PHE A 287 9.55 -17.65 3.12
C PHE A 287 10.62 -17.75 4.20
N GLU A 288 11.88 -17.85 3.78
CA GLU A 288 13.01 -17.49 4.62
C GLU A 288 13.39 -16.04 4.29
N VAL A 289 13.29 -15.13 5.26
CA VAL A 289 13.62 -13.72 5.06
C VAL A 289 14.89 -13.34 5.80
N LYS A 290 15.62 -12.34 5.28
CA LYS A 290 16.78 -11.73 5.93
C LYS A 290 16.70 -10.22 5.81
N ASP A 291 16.78 -9.56 6.96
CA ASP A 291 16.74 -8.09 7.11
C ASP A 291 15.56 -7.44 6.35
N MET A 292 14.37 -8.08 6.37
CA MET A 292 13.17 -7.56 5.71
C MET A 292 12.65 -6.32 6.46
N PRO A 293 12.60 -5.14 5.82
CA PRO A 293 12.20 -3.92 6.50
C PRO A 293 10.68 -3.85 6.67
N VAL A 294 10.26 -3.64 7.91
CA VAL A 294 8.86 -3.42 8.28
C VAL A 294 8.75 -2.32 9.34
N MET A 295 7.55 -1.78 9.51
CA MET A 295 7.27 -0.81 10.56
C MET A 295 6.07 -1.26 11.41
N VAL A 296 6.19 -1.10 12.72
CA VAL A 296 5.08 -1.35 13.66
C VAL A 296 4.01 -0.30 13.40
N SER A 297 2.87 -0.75 12.87
CA SER A 297 1.79 0.14 12.44
C SER A 297 0.62 0.15 13.40
N VAL A 298 0.37 -0.96 14.08
CA VAL A 298 -0.48 -0.99 15.29
C VAL A 298 0.26 -1.78 16.36
N ASP A 299 0.46 -1.17 17.52
CA ASP A 299 1.11 -1.80 18.67
C ASP A 299 0.14 -2.64 19.51
N THR A 300 0.65 -3.32 20.54
CA THR A 300 -0.16 -4.18 21.43
C THR A 300 -1.16 -3.41 22.29
N SER A 301 -1.02 -2.09 22.40
CA SER A 301 -1.95 -1.21 23.11
C SER A 301 -3.11 -0.74 22.23
N GLY A 302 -3.03 -1.01 20.92
CA GLY A 302 -3.99 -0.58 19.91
C GLY A 302 -3.71 0.82 19.34
N LYS A 303 -2.53 1.40 19.59
CA LYS A 303 -2.14 2.68 18.97
C LYS A 303 -1.74 2.45 17.52
N SER A 304 -2.25 3.29 16.62
CA SER A 304 -2.08 3.14 15.18
C SER A 304 -1.29 4.30 14.58
N ILE A 305 -0.22 4.01 13.84
CA ILE A 305 0.51 5.06 13.12
C ILE A 305 -0.38 5.79 12.10
N TYR A 306 -1.39 5.10 11.57
CA TYR A 306 -2.33 5.65 10.59
C TYR A 306 -3.31 6.66 11.20
N SER A 307 -3.43 6.73 12.54
CA SER A 307 -4.14 7.82 13.23
C SER A 307 -3.16 8.84 13.80
N GLU A 308 -2.10 8.37 14.46
CA GLU A 308 -1.15 9.23 15.18
C GLU A 308 -0.30 10.10 14.24
N ALA A 309 0.21 9.53 13.16
CA ALA A 309 1.07 10.27 12.25
C ALA A 309 0.30 11.35 11.48
N PRO A 310 -0.85 11.08 10.84
CA PRO A 310 -1.62 12.14 10.20
C PRO A 310 -2.01 13.27 11.14
N ALA A 311 -2.38 12.98 12.40
CA ALA A 311 -2.66 14.02 13.39
C ALA A 311 -1.45 14.93 13.66
N ARG A 312 -0.23 14.38 13.74
CA ARG A 312 1.03 15.14 13.95
C ARG A 312 1.42 16.02 12.75
N TRP A 313 1.00 15.61 11.55
CA TRP A 313 1.33 16.28 10.28
C TRP A 313 0.19 17.12 9.72
N LYS A 314 -1.01 17.06 10.31
CA LYS A 314 -2.16 17.84 9.88
C LYS A 314 -1.82 19.33 9.85
N ASN A 315 -2.21 20.00 8.77
CA ASN A 315 -1.91 21.40 8.46
C ASN A 315 -0.40 21.71 8.31
N LYS A 316 0.49 20.70 8.35
CA LYS A 316 1.88 20.81 7.89
C LYS A 316 1.90 20.33 6.46
N SER A 317 2.01 21.26 5.53
CA SER A 317 2.16 20.97 4.10
C SER A 317 3.16 21.95 3.51
N ILE A 318 3.63 21.69 2.30
CA ILE A 318 4.22 22.72 1.46
C ILE A 318 3.05 23.23 0.61
N PRO A 319 2.21 24.16 1.11
CA PRO A 319 1.12 24.67 0.29
C PRO A 319 1.74 25.33 -0.94
N ILE A 320 1.20 24.99 -2.11
CA ILE A 320 1.59 25.74 -3.31
C ILE A 320 0.73 26.99 -3.31
N GLU A 321 1.36 28.13 -3.11
CA GLU A 321 0.73 29.44 -3.15
C GLU A 321 0.74 29.99 -4.58
N LEU A 322 -0.33 30.69 -4.96
CA LEU A 322 -0.43 31.43 -6.23
C LEU A 322 0.43 32.72 -6.25
N SER A 323 1.36 32.88 -5.31
CA SER A 323 1.92 34.17 -4.88
C SER A 323 3.01 34.78 -5.79
N SER A 324 3.10 34.41 -7.07
CA SER A 324 3.88 35.16 -8.07
C SER A 324 3.07 36.17 -8.90
N LEU A 325 1.77 36.35 -8.66
CA LEU A 325 0.87 37.20 -9.47
C LEU A 325 0.25 38.39 -8.73
N LYS A 326 1.00 39.03 -7.84
CA LYS A 326 0.74 40.43 -7.45
C LYS A 326 2.04 41.24 -7.57
N ASN A 327 2.40 41.59 -8.80
CA ASN A 327 3.00 42.86 -9.19
C ASN A 327 2.84 43.03 -10.71
#